data_AF-A0A9E6BRF1-F1
#
_entry.id   AF-A0A9E6BRF1-F1
#
_cell.length_a   1.000
_cell.length_b   1.000
_cell.length_c   1.000
_cell.angle_alpha   90.00
_cell.angle_beta   90.00
_cell.angle_gamma   90.00
#
_symmetry.space_group_name_H-M   'P 1'
#
loop_
_entity.id
_entity.type
_entity.pdbx_description
1 polymer ?
#
loop_
_entity_poly.entity_id
_entity_poly.type
_entity_poly.pdbx_seq_one_letter_code
_entity_poly.pdbx_strand_id
1 'polypeptide(L)'
;KHRDHKPFAIMVADLDQARRLVCLSSEAERLLRSPISPIVLALRRTDTSVRSLVADSVAPGSHRLGIMLPYTPMQHLLMSEPVLKGVPLVMTSANLSDDPLIKDDGEALHQLRGMCDAFLTHDRPIERAVDDSVVTDTSLGILPIRRARGYVPAPIELPVELDQPGLCVGGELKNVAGVARGRAVILSQHIGDLTYSLAFERFQKTLEDLQRLFDVEAKWVAGDAHPQYLSRRYGRQLAEKLGVPWYEVQHHHAHLASLLAEHGWTEPIIGLVCDGVGYGEDGTAWGGEVLVGGLESFRRVGRCGYRAATRRLGRPGDVRPVGCSICSARTPRICRPRCAFYPSRMSGGWFSQCCGGIWPVRPAQAWADFSTRRPRCSACAITTITKRWQAKGWKRRHRRRRRRR
;
A
#
# COMPACT_ATOMS: atom_id res chain seq x y z
N LYS A 1 -1.23 -17.62 15.60
CA LYS A 1 -1.80 -16.73 14.56
C LYS A 1 -1.47 -17.14 13.12
N HIS A 2 -0.78 -18.27 12.84
CA HIS A 2 -0.44 -18.69 11.46
C HIS A 2 0.11 -17.55 10.58
N ARG A 3 1.03 -16.78 11.17
CA ARG A 3 1.57 -15.52 10.61
C ARG A 3 3.09 -15.65 10.57
N ASP A 4 3.57 -16.35 9.56
CA ASP A 4 4.96 -16.84 9.56
C ASP A 4 6.00 -15.76 9.23
N HIS A 5 5.61 -14.75 8.44
CA HIS A 5 6.56 -13.77 7.91
C HIS A 5 6.15 -12.29 8.03
N LYS A 6 4.88 -12.00 8.35
CA LYS A 6 4.39 -10.62 8.39
C LYS A 6 4.85 -9.93 9.68
N PRO A 7 5.69 -8.87 9.61
CA PRO A 7 6.28 -8.25 10.80
C PRO A 7 5.25 -7.78 11.81
N PHE A 8 5.62 -7.80 13.08
CA PHE A 8 4.85 -7.27 14.20
C PHE A 8 5.24 -5.82 14.50
N ALA A 9 4.25 -5.01 14.88
CA ALA A 9 4.53 -3.71 15.47
C ALA A 9 4.88 -3.91 16.95
N ILE A 10 5.74 -3.04 17.47
CA ILE A 10 6.12 -3.03 18.88
C ILE A 10 5.85 -1.66 19.49
N MET A 11 5.24 -1.68 20.67
CA MET A 11 5.05 -0.51 21.52
C MET A 11 6.22 -0.39 22.50
N VAL A 12 6.76 0.82 22.60
CA VAL A 12 7.84 1.19 23.53
C VAL A 12 7.36 2.32 24.41
N ALA A 13 7.89 2.44 25.63
CA ALA A 13 7.38 3.35 26.65
C ALA A 13 7.55 4.82 26.25
N ASP A 14 8.68 5.14 25.63
CA ASP A 14 9.09 6.50 25.29
C ASP A 14 10.01 6.52 24.06
N LEU A 15 10.36 7.73 23.62
CA LEU A 15 11.26 7.92 22.50
C LEU A 15 12.70 7.52 22.78
N ASP A 16 13.14 7.54 24.04
CA ASP A 16 14.50 7.14 24.35
C ASP A 16 14.66 5.63 24.15
N GLN A 17 13.65 4.84 24.52
CA GLN A 17 13.58 3.43 24.16
C GLN A 17 13.46 3.22 22.65
N ALA A 18 12.65 4.02 21.95
CA ALA A 18 12.56 3.95 20.49
C ALA A 18 13.92 4.17 19.81
N ARG A 19 14.65 5.22 20.21
CA ARG A 19 15.98 5.58 19.66
C ARG A 19 17.05 4.51 19.90
N ARG A 20 16.91 3.70 20.95
CA ARG A 20 17.78 2.54 21.16
C ARG A 20 17.55 1.48 20.08
N LEU A 21 16.31 1.25 19.67
CA LEU A 21 15.94 0.17 18.74
C LEU A 21 16.04 0.56 17.26
N VAL A 22 15.75 1.81 16.91
CA VAL A 22 15.64 2.27 15.52
C VAL A 22 16.28 3.63 15.28
N CYS A 23 16.59 3.93 14.02
CA CYS A 23 16.97 5.27 13.57
C CYS A 23 15.72 6.04 13.16
N LEU A 24 15.42 7.15 13.85
CA LEU A 24 14.26 8.01 13.59
C LEU A 24 14.71 9.37 13.06
N SER A 25 14.02 9.88 12.05
CA SER A 25 14.08 11.29 11.66
C SER A 25 13.37 12.17 12.70
N SER A 26 13.68 13.48 12.70
CA SER A 26 12.99 14.45 13.55
C SER A 26 11.48 14.48 13.30
N GLU A 27 11.06 14.27 12.05
CA GLU A 27 9.66 14.18 11.67
C GLU A 27 9.00 12.91 12.23
N ALA A 28 9.67 11.76 12.15
CA ALA A 28 9.19 10.52 12.76
C ALA A 28 9.01 10.65 14.28
N GLU A 29 9.96 11.27 14.99
CA GLU A 29 9.82 11.51 16.43
C GLU A 29 8.65 12.44 16.77
N ARG A 30 8.46 13.50 15.99
CA ARG A 30 7.32 14.41 16.13
C ARG A 30 6.01 13.66 15.93
N LEU A 31 5.95 12.80 14.92
CA LEU A 31 4.76 12.05 14.59
C LEU A 31 4.42 10.98 15.64
N LEU A 32 5.41 10.28 16.20
CA LEU A 32 5.23 9.33 17.30
C LEU A 32 4.61 9.99 18.54
N ARG A 33 5.01 11.23 18.87
CA ARG A 33 4.43 12.01 19.98
C ARG A 33 3.13 12.73 19.63
N SER A 34 2.75 12.76 18.37
CA SER A 34 1.54 13.47 17.95
C SER A 34 0.28 12.72 18.41
N PRO A 35 -0.88 13.38 18.49
CA PRO A 35 -2.16 12.72 18.76
C PRO A 35 -2.54 11.61 17.76
N ILE A 36 -1.91 11.61 16.56
CA ILE A 36 -2.09 10.54 15.58
C ILE A 36 -1.44 9.24 16.08
N SER A 37 -0.28 9.35 16.76
CA SER A 37 0.50 8.25 17.34
C SER A 37 0.56 6.98 16.45
N PRO A 38 0.99 7.06 15.17
CA PRO A 38 0.95 5.92 14.27
C PRO A 38 2.08 4.93 14.59
N ILE A 39 2.02 3.76 13.97
CA ILE A 39 3.18 2.86 13.86
C ILE A 39 4.13 3.45 12.82
N VAL A 40 5.37 3.69 13.20
CA VAL A 40 6.44 4.18 12.32
C VAL A 40 7.38 3.03 11.97
N LEU A 41 7.48 2.70 10.67
CA LEU A 41 8.46 1.76 10.13
C LEU A 41 9.81 2.47 9.94
N ALA A 42 10.74 2.23 10.86
CA ALA A 42 12.04 2.86 10.92
C ALA A 42 13.18 1.84 10.77
N LEU A 43 14.37 2.29 10.35
CA LEU A 43 15.52 1.41 10.17
C LEU A 43 15.95 0.83 11.53
N ARG A 44 16.07 -0.49 11.62
CA ARG A 44 16.55 -1.20 12.80
C ARG A 44 18.01 -0.83 13.05
N ARG A 45 18.36 -0.47 14.29
CA ARG A 45 19.77 -0.33 14.69
C ARG A 45 20.44 -1.70 14.72
N THR A 46 21.64 -1.78 14.16
CA THR A 46 22.42 -3.01 14.05
C THR A 46 23.45 -3.17 15.18
N ASP A 47 23.53 -2.22 16.10
CA ASP A 47 24.41 -2.28 17.27
C ASP A 47 24.05 -3.50 18.14
N THR A 48 25.06 -4.34 18.39
CA THR A 48 24.92 -5.63 19.08
C THR A 48 24.48 -5.48 20.54
N SER A 49 24.73 -4.34 21.18
CA SER A 49 24.33 -4.07 22.57
C SER A 49 22.82 -3.94 22.76
N VAL A 50 22.09 -3.53 21.71
CA VAL A 50 20.63 -3.29 21.74
C VAL A 50 19.82 -4.39 21.05
N ARG A 51 20.49 -5.23 20.25
CA ARG A 51 19.86 -6.29 19.48
C ARG A 51 19.13 -7.32 20.35
N SER A 52 19.45 -7.41 21.65
CA SER A 52 18.87 -8.40 22.58
C SER A 52 17.45 -8.08 23.06
N LEU A 53 16.94 -6.86 22.90
CA LEU A 53 15.63 -6.47 23.44
C LEU A 53 14.44 -6.90 22.56
N VAL A 54 14.67 -7.19 21.28
CA VAL A 54 13.60 -7.54 20.33
C VAL A 54 13.99 -8.83 19.62
N ALA A 55 13.19 -9.88 19.79
CA ALA A 55 13.41 -11.17 19.15
C ALA A 55 13.37 -11.05 17.61
N ASP A 56 14.22 -11.81 16.92
CA ASP A 56 14.29 -11.76 15.44
C ASP A 56 12.99 -12.24 14.77
N SER A 57 12.17 -13.03 15.47
CA SER A 57 10.83 -13.44 15.03
C SER A 57 9.81 -12.29 14.94
N VAL A 58 10.09 -11.14 15.56
CA VAL A 58 9.21 -9.95 15.46
C VAL A 58 9.18 -9.39 14.04
N ALA A 59 10.33 -9.40 13.34
CA ALA A 59 10.44 -8.86 11.99
C ALA A 59 11.48 -9.65 11.17
N PRO A 60 11.20 -10.93 10.85
CA PRO A 60 12.18 -11.83 10.24
C PRO A 60 12.62 -11.33 8.87
N GLY A 61 13.93 -11.17 8.68
CA GLY A 61 14.54 -10.70 7.43
C GLY A 61 14.30 -9.21 7.10
N SER A 62 13.60 -8.46 7.97
CA SER A 62 13.36 -7.04 7.78
C SER A 62 14.48 -6.20 8.41
N HIS A 63 14.97 -5.22 7.65
CA HIS A 63 15.88 -4.18 8.15
C HIS A 63 15.13 -3.02 8.83
N ARG A 64 13.79 -3.12 8.94
CA ARG A 64 12.92 -2.14 9.59
C ARG A 64 12.09 -2.77 10.69
N LEU A 65 11.86 -2.00 11.76
CA LEU A 65 10.92 -2.32 12.83
C LEU A 65 9.77 -1.32 12.80
N GLY A 66 8.56 -1.77 13.09
CA GLY A 66 7.41 -0.89 13.32
C GLY A 66 7.32 -0.52 14.79
N ILE A 67 7.57 0.76 15.10
CA ILE A 67 7.56 1.27 16.47
C ILE A 67 6.33 2.15 16.68
N MET A 68 5.70 2.05 17.84
CA MET A 68 4.64 2.96 18.29
C MET A 68 4.86 3.34 19.76
N LEU A 69 4.28 4.47 20.16
CA LEU A 69 4.20 4.88 21.57
C LEU A 69 2.80 4.58 22.13
N PRO A 70 2.65 4.53 23.47
CA PRO A 70 1.35 4.42 24.10
C PRO A 70 0.50 5.64 23.71
N TYR A 71 -0.75 5.39 23.33
CA TYR A 71 -1.68 6.42 22.88
C TYR A 71 -3.01 6.37 23.64
N THR A 72 -3.22 5.40 24.52
CA THR A 72 -4.37 5.36 25.44
C THR A 72 -3.90 5.37 26.89
N PRO A 73 -4.73 5.87 27.83
CA PRO A 73 -4.40 5.81 29.25
C PRO A 73 -4.08 4.39 29.73
N MET A 74 -4.81 3.39 29.23
CA MET A 74 -4.57 1.98 29.55
C MET A 74 -3.18 1.51 29.09
N GLN A 75 -2.73 1.92 27.90
CA GLN A 75 -1.39 1.59 27.42
C GLN A 75 -0.30 2.31 28.24
N HIS A 76 -0.53 3.55 28.66
CA HIS A 76 0.39 4.26 29.54
C HIS A 76 0.51 3.57 30.91
N LEU A 77 -0.60 3.14 31.50
CA LEU A 77 -0.61 2.38 32.75
C LEU A 77 0.13 1.05 32.59
N LEU A 78 -0.18 0.30 31.52
CA LEU A 78 0.51 -0.95 31.21
C LEU A 78 2.03 -0.77 31.11
N MET A 79 2.49 0.26 30.39
CA MET A 79 3.92 0.54 30.26
C MET A 79 4.57 1.09 31.54
N SER A 80 3.78 1.55 32.51
CA SER A 80 4.26 2.01 33.81
C SER A 80 4.46 0.88 34.83
N GLU A 81 3.93 -0.31 34.56
CA GLU A 81 4.07 -1.47 35.44
C GLU A 81 5.54 -1.84 35.65
N PRO A 82 6.02 -1.99 36.91
CA PRO A 82 7.43 -2.26 37.19
C PRO A 82 7.97 -3.51 36.49
N VAL A 83 7.14 -4.53 36.32
CA VAL A 83 7.49 -5.79 35.63
C VAL A 83 7.71 -5.63 34.13
N LEU A 84 7.14 -4.59 33.51
CA LEU A 84 7.26 -4.30 32.07
C LEU A 84 8.27 -3.18 31.78
N LYS A 85 8.93 -2.63 32.80
CA LYS A 85 9.85 -1.50 32.66
C LYS A 85 10.98 -1.84 31.67
N GLY A 86 11.03 -1.10 30.56
CA GLY A 86 12.05 -1.24 29.53
C GLY A 86 11.83 -2.41 28.55
N VAL A 87 10.71 -3.13 28.65
CA VAL A 87 10.37 -4.25 27.77
C VAL A 87 9.48 -3.74 26.62
N PRO A 88 9.89 -3.87 25.35
CA PRO A 88 9.00 -3.60 24.22
C PRO A 88 7.89 -4.64 24.12
N LEU A 89 6.65 -4.21 23.86
CA LEU A 89 5.49 -5.10 23.75
C LEU A 89 5.06 -5.25 22.30
N VAL A 90 4.79 -6.47 21.86
CA VAL A 90 4.19 -6.70 20.52
C VAL A 90 2.74 -6.26 20.52
N MET A 91 2.39 -5.36 19.61
CA MET A 91 1.02 -4.92 19.36
C MET A 91 0.59 -5.41 17.98
N THR A 92 -0.43 -6.26 17.93
CA THR A 92 -0.98 -6.77 16.67
C THR A 92 -2.50 -6.79 16.71
N SER A 93 -3.12 -6.71 15.54
CA SER A 93 -4.58 -6.75 15.42
C SER A 93 -5.16 -8.00 16.09
N ALA A 94 -6.24 -7.84 16.85
CA ALA A 94 -7.00 -8.93 17.42
C ALA A 94 -7.94 -9.50 16.34
N ASN A 95 -7.43 -10.40 15.51
CA ASN A 95 -8.18 -11.04 14.43
C ASN A 95 -7.60 -12.41 14.09
N LEU A 96 -8.46 -13.29 13.58
CA LEU A 96 -8.06 -14.46 12.80
C LEU A 96 -7.54 -13.96 11.44
N SER A 97 -6.54 -14.65 10.87
CA SER A 97 -5.71 -14.17 9.76
C SER A 97 -6.45 -13.41 8.66
N ASP A 98 -6.15 -12.10 8.57
CA ASP A 98 -6.68 -11.13 7.57
C ASP A 98 -8.18 -10.79 7.65
N ASP A 99 -8.89 -11.28 8.67
CA ASP A 99 -10.24 -10.81 9.01
C ASP A 99 -10.23 -9.38 9.58
N PRO A 100 -11.37 -8.66 9.57
CA PRO A 100 -11.53 -7.41 10.31
C PRO A 100 -11.14 -7.51 11.79
N LEU A 101 -10.81 -6.37 12.38
CA LEU A 101 -10.61 -6.27 13.82
C LEU A 101 -11.89 -6.62 14.58
N ILE A 102 -11.77 -7.56 15.52
CA ILE A 102 -12.82 -7.88 16.47
C ILE A 102 -12.98 -6.69 17.42
N LYS A 103 -14.22 -6.23 17.60
CA LYS A 103 -14.55 -5.07 18.44
C LYS A 103 -15.50 -5.39 19.61
N ASP A 104 -16.14 -6.55 19.55
CA ASP A 104 -17.05 -7.04 20.58
C ASP A 104 -16.31 -7.98 21.53
N ASP A 105 -16.49 -7.78 22.83
CA ASP A 105 -15.80 -8.55 23.87
C ASP A 105 -16.20 -10.04 23.86
N GLY A 106 -17.48 -10.33 23.61
CA GLY A 106 -17.99 -11.70 23.53
C GLY A 106 -17.43 -12.43 22.32
N GLU A 107 -17.39 -11.75 21.17
CA GLU A 107 -16.74 -12.26 19.96
C GLU A 107 -15.24 -12.51 20.18
N ALA A 108 -14.54 -11.60 20.85
CA ALA A 108 -13.11 -11.73 21.15
C ALA A 108 -12.82 -12.94 22.03
N LEU A 109 -13.60 -13.11 23.11
CA LEU A 109 -13.49 -14.25 24.03
C LEU A 109 -13.76 -15.58 23.31
N HIS A 110 -14.69 -15.59 22.36
CA HIS A 110 -15.03 -16.80 21.60
C HIS A 110 -13.98 -17.13 20.54
N GLN A 111 -13.63 -16.19 19.67
CA GLN A 111 -12.77 -16.43 18.50
C GLN A 111 -11.28 -16.51 18.84
N LEU A 112 -10.82 -15.79 19.87
CA LEU A 112 -9.41 -15.78 20.26
C LEU A 112 -9.11 -16.78 21.39
N ARG A 113 -10.09 -17.60 21.77
CA ARG A 113 -9.91 -18.66 22.75
C ARG A 113 -8.81 -19.63 22.29
N GLY A 114 -7.82 -19.86 23.15
CA GLY A 114 -6.68 -20.73 22.85
C GLY A 114 -5.58 -20.04 22.03
N MET A 115 -5.76 -18.79 21.61
CA MET A 115 -4.67 -17.93 21.11
C MET A 115 -4.15 -16.95 22.15
N CYS A 116 -5.00 -16.52 23.07
CA CYS A 116 -4.67 -15.60 24.15
C CYS A 116 -4.78 -16.32 25.51
N ASP A 117 -3.78 -16.14 26.36
CA ASP A 117 -3.77 -16.69 27.73
C ASP A 117 -4.65 -15.87 28.68
N ALA A 118 -4.82 -14.58 28.39
CA ALA A 118 -5.63 -13.65 29.16
C ALA A 118 -6.24 -12.56 28.26
N PHE A 119 -7.30 -11.93 28.76
CA PHE A 119 -8.00 -10.83 28.09
C PHE A 119 -8.07 -9.63 29.03
N LEU A 120 -7.71 -8.45 28.52
CA LEU A 120 -7.88 -7.17 29.18
C LEU A 120 -8.90 -6.36 28.36
N THR A 121 -10.12 -6.17 28.91
CA THR A 121 -11.25 -5.53 28.23
C THR A 121 -11.77 -4.32 29.03
N HIS A 122 -12.79 -3.65 28.51
CA HIS A 122 -13.45 -2.54 29.18
C HIS A 122 -14.94 -2.46 28.82
N ASP A 123 -15.74 -1.80 29.65
CA ASP A 123 -17.18 -1.65 29.48
C ASP A 123 -17.62 -0.54 28.50
N ARG A 124 -16.66 0.14 27.84
CA ARG A 124 -16.94 1.14 26.80
C ARG A 124 -17.06 0.49 25.42
N PRO A 125 -18.25 0.38 24.80
CA PRO A 125 -18.38 -0.30 23.52
C PRO A 125 -17.61 0.39 22.40
N ILE A 126 -16.98 -0.40 21.52
CA ILE A 126 -16.31 0.10 20.32
C ILE A 126 -17.31 0.09 19.15
N GLU A 127 -17.81 1.28 18.79
CA GLU A 127 -18.76 1.41 17.69
C GLU A 127 -18.10 1.11 16.33
N ARG A 128 -16.88 1.63 16.12
CA ARG A 128 -16.13 1.44 14.87
C ARG A 128 -14.74 0.91 15.17
N ALA A 129 -14.50 -0.32 14.76
CA ALA A 129 -13.17 -0.88 14.74
C ALA A 129 -12.30 -0.05 13.80
N VAL A 130 -11.05 0.23 14.19
CA VAL A 130 -10.09 0.96 13.37
C VAL A 130 -8.69 0.40 13.59
N ASP A 131 -8.00 0.08 12.51
CA ASP A 131 -6.60 -0.35 12.56
C ASP A 131 -5.69 0.81 13.00
N ASP A 132 -4.54 0.46 13.57
CA ASP A 132 -3.46 1.42 13.72
C ASP A 132 -2.95 1.88 12.36
N SER A 133 -2.74 3.19 12.22
CA SER A 133 -2.09 3.76 11.05
C SER A 133 -0.63 3.37 11.00
N VAL A 134 -0.11 3.16 9.78
CA VAL A 134 1.27 2.77 9.54
C VAL A 134 1.90 3.74 8.56
N VAL A 135 3.05 4.29 8.93
CA VAL A 135 3.86 5.15 8.08
C VAL A 135 5.28 4.63 8.00
N THR A 136 6.01 4.99 6.96
CA THR A 136 7.43 4.64 6.79
C THR A 136 8.29 5.88 6.87
N ASP A 137 9.33 5.82 7.70
CA ASP A 137 10.36 6.85 7.76
C ASP A 137 11.40 6.62 6.66
N THR A 138 11.52 7.56 5.73
CA THR A 138 12.41 7.45 4.57
C THR A 138 13.27 8.70 4.43
N SER A 139 14.32 8.61 3.60
CA SER A 139 15.14 9.78 3.24
C SER A 139 14.36 10.85 2.47
N LEU A 140 13.18 10.54 1.94
CA LEU A 140 12.29 11.46 1.24
C LEU A 140 11.21 12.07 2.16
N GLY A 141 11.19 11.69 3.43
CA GLY A 141 10.15 12.06 4.40
C GLY A 141 9.28 10.88 4.82
N ILE A 142 8.19 11.19 5.51
CA ILE A 142 7.22 10.21 6.01
C ILE A 142 6.23 9.81 4.92
N LEU A 143 6.15 8.51 4.61
CA LEU A 143 5.23 7.97 3.62
C LEU A 143 4.15 7.11 4.28
N PRO A 144 2.85 7.39 4.08
CA PRO A 144 1.78 6.55 4.63
C PRO A 144 1.73 5.20 3.89
N ILE A 145 1.64 4.11 4.66
CA ILE A 145 1.38 2.75 4.15
C ILE A 145 -0.07 2.35 4.43
N ARG A 146 -0.58 2.78 5.59
CA ARG A 146 -1.95 2.54 6.02
C ARG A 146 -2.49 3.79 6.71
N ARG A 147 -3.51 4.39 6.12
CA ARG A 147 -4.29 5.50 6.71
C ARG A 147 -5.49 4.91 7.46
N ALA A 148 -5.49 5.03 8.79
CA ALA A 148 -6.55 4.52 9.66
C ALA A 148 -6.66 5.41 10.92
N ARG A 149 -6.46 4.86 12.13
CA ARG A 149 -6.56 5.62 13.40
C ARG A 149 -5.72 6.90 13.38
N GLY A 150 -6.30 7.99 13.87
CA GLY A 150 -5.63 9.29 13.96
C GLY A 150 -5.66 10.11 12.66
N TYR A 151 -5.89 9.48 11.50
CA TYR A 151 -6.06 10.19 10.22
C TYR A 151 -7.51 10.21 9.75
N VAL A 152 -8.25 9.11 9.94
CA VAL A 152 -9.65 9.01 9.56
C VAL A 152 -10.53 9.55 10.69
N PRO A 153 -11.58 10.35 10.41
CA PRO A 153 -12.13 10.66 9.09
C PRO A 153 -11.75 12.05 8.55
N ALA A 154 -10.55 12.54 8.81
CA ALA A 154 -10.14 13.85 8.31
C ALA A 154 -10.16 13.86 6.75
N PRO A 155 -10.78 14.88 6.14
CA PRO A 155 -10.91 14.96 4.69
C PRO A 155 -9.55 15.18 4.02
N ILE A 156 -9.46 14.77 2.76
CA ILE A 156 -8.42 15.19 1.83
C ILE A 156 -9.05 16.25 0.93
N GLU A 157 -8.42 17.42 0.87
CA GLU A 157 -8.85 18.49 -0.02
C GLU A 157 -8.51 18.13 -1.47
N LEU A 158 -9.48 18.30 -2.36
CA LEU A 158 -9.35 18.05 -3.78
C LEU A 158 -8.90 19.34 -4.49
N PRO A 159 -8.07 19.25 -5.54
CA PRO A 159 -7.66 20.41 -6.33
C PRO A 159 -8.83 21.06 -7.07
N VAL A 160 -9.89 20.30 -7.33
CA VAL A 160 -11.10 20.70 -8.05
C VAL A 160 -12.32 20.62 -7.15
N GLU A 161 -13.33 21.44 -7.48
CA GLU A 161 -14.65 21.34 -6.86
C GLU A 161 -15.51 20.37 -7.68
N LEU A 162 -16.18 19.46 -6.97
CA LEU A 162 -17.08 18.48 -7.57
C LEU A 162 -18.48 19.08 -7.70
N ASP A 163 -19.06 19.03 -8.90
CA ASP A 163 -20.42 19.50 -9.18
C ASP A 163 -21.48 18.78 -8.34
N GLN A 164 -21.25 17.49 -8.07
CA GLN A 164 -22.16 16.65 -7.31
C GLN A 164 -21.38 15.69 -6.41
N PRO A 165 -21.95 15.32 -5.25
CA PRO A 165 -21.32 14.34 -4.37
C PRO A 165 -21.41 12.91 -4.92
N GLY A 166 -20.51 12.04 -4.47
CA GLY A 166 -20.53 10.64 -4.88
C GLY A 166 -19.69 9.72 -4.01
N LEU A 167 -19.64 8.45 -4.42
CA LEU A 167 -18.97 7.37 -3.69
C LEU A 167 -17.79 6.81 -4.47
N CYS A 168 -16.72 6.50 -3.76
CA CYS A 168 -15.56 5.80 -4.30
C CYS A 168 -15.43 4.43 -3.63
N VAL A 169 -15.53 3.34 -4.40
CA VAL A 169 -15.48 1.96 -3.85
C VAL A 169 -14.08 1.35 -3.82
N GLY A 170 -13.11 1.97 -4.49
CA GLY A 170 -11.69 1.57 -4.47
C GLY A 170 -11.41 0.21 -5.17
N GLY A 171 -10.19 -0.28 -4.97
CA GLY A 171 -9.74 -1.60 -5.42
C GLY A 171 -10.17 -2.74 -4.49
N GLU A 172 -9.69 -3.96 -4.71
CA GLU A 172 -10.08 -5.13 -3.90
C GLU A 172 -9.14 -5.39 -2.71
N LEU A 173 -7.83 -5.24 -2.92
CA LEU A 173 -6.82 -5.45 -1.89
C LEU A 173 -6.53 -4.16 -1.13
N LYS A 174 -6.33 -4.28 0.19
CA LYS A 174 -6.09 -3.14 1.10
C LYS A 174 -7.13 -2.03 0.91
N ASN A 175 -8.38 -2.42 0.66
CA ASN A 175 -9.46 -1.54 0.28
C ASN A 175 -9.67 -0.40 1.27
N VAL A 176 -9.97 0.76 0.69
CA VAL A 176 -10.45 1.97 1.34
C VAL A 176 -11.58 2.51 0.46
N ALA A 177 -12.78 2.61 1.03
CA ALA A 177 -13.91 3.28 0.42
C ALA A 177 -13.93 4.78 0.81
N GLY A 178 -14.70 5.61 0.12
CA GLY A 178 -14.85 7.01 0.49
C GLY A 178 -16.11 7.68 -0.05
N VAL A 179 -16.41 8.84 0.53
CA VAL A 179 -17.45 9.77 0.06
C VAL A 179 -16.77 11.06 -0.40
N ALA A 180 -17.26 11.67 -1.46
CA ALA A 180 -16.73 12.92 -1.98
C ALA A 180 -17.85 13.96 -2.12
N ARG A 181 -17.58 15.22 -1.73
CA ARG A 181 -18.51 16.34 -1.83
C ARG A 181 -17.75 17.67 -1.89
N GLY A 182 -18.12 18.56 -2.81
CA GLY A 182 -17.46 19.85 -3.00
C GLY A 182 -15.97 19.65 -3.27
N ARG A 183 -15.10 20.26 -2.47
CA ARG A 183 -13.64 20.12 -2.57
C ARG A 183 -13.05 19.07 -1.62
N ALA A 184 -13.83 18.12 -1.10
CA ALA A 184 -13.33 17.16 -0.12
C ALA A 184 -13.66 15.72 -0.50
N VAL A 185 -12.71 14.83 -0.25
CA VAL A 185 -12.94 13.38 -0.18
C VAL A 185 -12.64 12.89 1.23
N ILE A 186 -13.59 12.16 1.81
CA ILE A 186 -13.47 11.55 3.12
C ILE A 186 -13.32 10.05 2.91
N LEU A 187 -12.11 9.58 3.19
CA LEU A 187 -11.77 8.17 3.10
C LEU A 187 -12.11 7.45 4.40
N SER A 188 -12.60 6.22 4.25
CA SER A 188 -12.74 5.27 5.36
C SER A 188 -11.38 4.84 5.92
N GLN A 189 -11.44 4.17 7.07
CA GLN A 189 -10.32 3.38 7.55
C GLN A 189 -9.96 2.25 6.58
N HIS A 190 -8.75 1.70 6.71
CA HIS A 190 -8.37 0.47 6.05
C HIS A 190 -9.37 -0.66 6.35
N ILE A 191 -10.00 -1.21 5.31
CA ILE A 191 -10.96 -2.31 5.45
C ILE A 191 -10.25 -3.65 5.32
N GLY A 192 -9.35 -3.80 4.35
CA GLY A 192 -8.56 -5.02 4.15
C GLY A 192 -8.76 -5.64 2.77
N ASP A 193 -8.77 -6.95 2.69
CA ASP A 193 -8.98 -7.71 1.46
C ASP A 193 -10.45 -8.11 1.34
N LEU A 194 -11.13 -7.61 0.32
CA LEU A 194 -12.58 -7.81 0.16
C LEU A 194 -12.96 -9.24 -0.27
N THR A 195 -12.00 -10.12 -0.57
CA THR A 195 -12.28 -11.52 -0.85
C THR A 195 -12.73 -12.31 0.38
N TYR A 196 -12.46 -11.80 1.58
CA TYR A 196 -12.98 -12.35 2.84
C TYR A 196 -14.38 -11.81 3.14
N SER A 197 -15.30 -12.70 3.49
CA SER A 197 -16.72 -12.38 3.69
C SER A 197 -16.94 -11.28 4.73
N LEU A 198 -16.28 -11.38 5.90
CA LEU A 198 -16.39 -10.39 6.96
C LEU A 198 -15.84 -9.01 6.54
N ALA A 199 -14.77 -8.99 5.76
CA ALA A 199 -14.22 -7.75 5.22
C ALA A 199 -15.17 -7.10 4.21
N PHE A 200 -15.83 -7.91 3.38
CA PHE A 200 -16.84 -7.43 2.43
C PHE A 200 -18.08 -6.87 3.13
N GLU A 201 -18.61 -7.54 4.14
CA GLU A 201 -19.72 -7.03 4.96
C GLU A 201 -19.36 -5.71 5.64
N ARG A 202 -18.14 -5.63 6.23
CA ARG A 202 -17.63 -4.40 6.82
C ARG A 202 -17.48 -3.28 5.80
N PHE A 203 -17.06 -3.59 4.57
CA PHE A 203 -16.98 -2.63 3.47
C PHE A 203 -18.35 -2.02 3.14
N GLN A 204 -19.39 -2.86 2.99
CA GLN A 204 -20.75 -2.41 2.70
C GLN A 204 -21.26 -1.49 3.83
N LYS A 205 -21.12 -1.95 5.08
CA LYS A 205 -21.51 -1.18 6.26
C LYS A 205 -20.75 0.15 6.39
N THR A 206 -19.46 0.15 6.06
CA THR A 206 -18.62 1.37 6.11
C THR A 206 -19.07 2.41 5.09
N LEU A 207 -19.46 2.00 3.88
CA LEU A 207 -20.00 2.92 2.87
C LEU A 207 -21.34 3.54 3.30
N GLU A 208 -22.24 2.74 3.89
CA GLU A 208 -23.49 3.26 4.45
C GLU A 208 -23.24 4.24 5.60
N ASP A 209 -22.32 3.90 6.50
CA ASP A 209 -21.96 4.71 7.64
C ASP A 209 -21.36 6.06 7.22
N LEU A 210 -20.46 6.07 6.23
CA LEU A 210 -19.87 7.29 5.71
C LEU A 210 -20.93 8.23 5.10
N GLN A 211 -21.87 7.69 4.33
CA GLN A 211 -22.96 8.50 3.77
C GLN A 211 -23.82 9.12 4.86
N ARG A 212 -24.20 8.35 5.88
CA ARG A 212 -25.00 8.85 7.01
C ARG A 212 -24.25 9.87 7.86
N LEU A 213 -22.98 9.60 8.18
CA LEU A 213 -22.17 10.45 9.05
C LEU A 213 -21.88 11.81 8.43
N PHE A 214 -21.68 11.86 7.10
CA PHE A 214 -21.36 13.09 6.38
C PHE A 214 -22.52 13.70 5.61
N ASP A 215 -23.71 13.12 5.76
CA ASP A 215 -24.95 13.54 5.07
C ASP A 215 -24.73 13.67 3.56
N VAL A 216 -24.28 12.56 2.95
CA VAL A 216 -23.95 12.48 1.53
C VAL A 216 -24.92 11.56 0.82
N GLU A 217 -25.77 12.15 -0.02
CA GLU A 217 -26.52 11.42 -1.03
C GLU A 217 -25.71 11.31 -2.32
N ALA A 218 -25.26 10.11 -2.65
CA ALA A 218 -24.48 9.88 -3.86
C ALA A 218 -25.29 10.24 -5.12
N LYS A 219 -24.69 11.04 -6.02
CA LYS A 219 -25.20 11.28 -7.39
C LYS A 219 -24.35 10.60 -8.45
N TRP A 220 -23.29 9.89 -8.04
CA TRP A 220 -22.49 9.01 -8.86
C TRP A 220 -21.70 8.02 -7.98
N VAL A 221 -21.25 6.92 -8.58
CA VAL A 221 -20.37 5.93 -7.94
C VAL A 221 -19.19 5.63 -8.86
N ALA A 222 -17.98 5.62 -8.30
CA ALA A 222 -16.74 5.32 -9.03
C ALA A 222 -15.97 4.16 -8.43
N GLY A 223 -15.31 3.35 -9.26
CA GLY A 223 -14.44 2.27 -8.80
C GLY A 223 -13.53 1.69 -9.87
N ASP A 224 -12.73 0.69 -9.48
CA ASP A 224 -11.72 0.08 -10.34
C ASP A 224 -12.32 -0.60 -11.58
N ALA A 225 -11.58 -0.58 -12.68
CA ALA A 225 -11.94 -1.24 -13.94
C ALA A 225 -11.84 -2.76 -13.93
N HIS A 226 -11.22 -3.37 -12.92
CA HIS A 226 -11.04 -4.82 -12.88
C HIS A 226 -12.39 -5.57 -12.85
N PRO A 227 -12.75 -6.35 -13.88
CA PRO A 227 -14.11 -6.87 -14.05
C PRO A 227 -14.53 -7.85 -12.94
N GLN A 228 -13.57 -8.50 -12.28
CA GLN A 228 -13.83 -9.51 -11.24
C GLN A 228 -13.80 -8.97 -9.81
N TYR A 229 -13.47 -7.69 -9.58
CA TYR A 229 -13.41 -7.17 -8.21
C TYR A 229 -14.80 -7.11 -7.57
N LEU A 230 -14.87 -7.56 -6.33
CA LEU A 230 -16.08 -7.48 -5.51
C LEU A 230 -16.49 -6.02 -5.26
N SER A 231 -15.52 -5.11 -5.07
CA SER A 231 -15.79 -3.67 -4.95
C SER A 231 -16.47 -3.11 -6.19
N ARG A 232 -15.99 -3.46 -7.39
CA ARG A 232 -16.58 -3.06 -8.67
C ARG A 232 -18.00 -3.60 -8.83
N ARG A 233 -18.19 -4.90 -8.57
CA ARG A 233 -19.52 -5.54 -8.68
C ARG A 233 -20.53 -4.86 -7.76
N TYR A 234 -20.15 -4.64 -6.51
CA TYR A 234 -20.98 -3.96 -5.53
C TYR A 234 -21.27 -2.51 -5.93
N GLY A 235 -20.25 -1.73 -6.31
CA GLY A 235 -20.39 -0.33 -6.70
C GLY A 235 -21.32 -0.14 -7.90
N ARG A 236 -21.23 -1.02 -8.90
CA ARG A 236 -22.14 -1.01 -10.05
C ARG A 236 -23.59 -1.32 -9.64
N GLN A 237 -23.80 -2.37 -8.84
CA GLN A 237 -25.13 -2.71 -8.32
C GLN A 237 -25.72 -1.57 -7.47
N LEU A 238 -24.89 -0.89 -6.69
CA LEU A 238 -25.29 0.26 -5.90
C LEU A 238 -25.68 1.45 -6.80
N ALA A 239 -24.91 1.74 -7.84
CA ALA A 239 -25.23 2.79 -8.81
C ALA A 239 -26.56 2.52 -9.51
N GLU A 240 -26.79 1.28 -9.95
CA GLU A 240 -28.05 0.82 -10.56
C GLU A 240 -29.22 0.98 -9.57
N LYS A 241 -29.05 0.56 -8.30
CA LYS A 241 -30.06 0.70 -7.24
C LYS A 241 -30.43 2.16 -6.96
N LEU A 242 -29.46 3.05 -6.99
CA LEU A 242 -29.65 4.48 -6.72
C LEU A 242 -30.11 5.27 -7.97
N GLY A 243 -30.07 4.66 -9.16
CA GLY A 243 -30.38 5.35 -10.42
C GLY A 243 -29.34 6.41 -10.80
N VAL A 244 -28.06 6.20 -10.43
CA VAL A 244 -26.97 7.17 -10.66
C VAL A 244 -25.88 6.61 -11.59
N PRO A 245 -25.08 7.46 -12.24
CA PRO A 245 -24.00 7.01 -13.11
C PRO A 245 -22.92 6.20 -12.38
N TRP A 246 -22.43 5.17 -13.06
CA TRP A 246 -21.23 4.41 -12.70
C TRP A 246 -20.03 4.90 -13.51
N TYR A 247 -18.94 5.26 -12.82
CA TYR A 247 -17.67 5.65 -13.42
C TYR A 247 -16.60 4.60 -13.17
N GLU A 248 -16.06 4.06 -14.27
CA GLU A 248 -14.98 3.10 -14.22
C GLU A 248 -13.62 3.82 -14.33
N VAL A 249 -12.70 3.54 -13.40
CA VAL A 249 -11.39 4.19 -13.33
C VAL A 249 -10.29 3.14 -13.42
N GLN A 250 -9.31 3.37 -14.30
CA GLN A 250 -8.18 2.47 -14.47
C GLN A 250 -7.24 2.52 -13.25
N HIS A 251 -6.79 1.36 -12.76
CA HIS A 251 -6.01 1.22 -11.53
C HIS A 251 -4.75 2.10 -11.45
N HIS A 252 -3.93 2.12 -12.51
CA HIS A 252 -2.69 2.91 -12.52
C HIS A 252 -2.96 4.41 -12.73
N HIS A 253 -4.04 4.77 -13.44
CA HIS A 253 -4.52 6.14 -13.51
C HIS A 253 -5.00 6.63 -12.16
N ALA A 254 -5.70 5.80 -11.38
CA ALA A 254 -6.07 6.13 -10.01
C ALA A 254 -4.85 6.42 -9.12
N HIS A 255 -3.77 5.63 -9.23
CA HIS A 255 -2.50 5.90 -8.54
C HIS A 255 -1.83 7.21 -9.00
N LEU A 256 -1.93 7.56 -10.29
CA LEU A 256 -1.42 8.84 -10.80
C LEU A 256 -2.25 10.02 -10.26
N ALA A 257 -3.58 9.88 -10.30
CA ALA A 257 -4.52 10.91 -9.91
C ALA A 257 -4.52 11.16 -8.39
N SER A 258 -4.23 10.14 -7.57
CA SER A 258 -4.10 10.32 -6.13
C SER A 258 -2.94 11.24 -5.75
N LEU A 259 -1.82 11.20 -6.49
CA LEU A 259 -0.70 12.13 -6.30
C LEU A 259 -1.07 13.57 -6.66
N LEU A 260 -1.82 13.75 -7.77
CA LEU A 260 -2.34 15.07 -8.15
C LEU A 260 -3.27 15.62 -7.07
N ALA A 261 -4.16 14.78 -6.54
CA ALA A 261 -5.06 15.15 -5.46
C ALA A 261 -4.31 15.53 -4.18
N GLU A 262 -3.36 14.70 -3.74
CA GLU A 262 -2.56 14.95 -2.54
C GLU A 262 -1.76 16.26 -2.61
N HIS A 263 -1.22 16.60 -3.78
CA HIS A 263 -0.44 17.82 -3.98
C HIS A 263 -1.25 19.04 -4.43
N GLY A 264 -2.56 18.91 -4.60
CA GLY A 264 -3.41 19.99 -5.10
C GLY A 264 -3.08 20.43 -6.53
N TRP A 265 -2.56 19.51 -7.36
CA TRP A 265 -2.17 19.79 -8.74
C TRP A 265 -3.30 19.47 -9.72
N THR A 266 -3.41 20.27 -10.78
CA THR A 266 -4.38 20.06 -11.87
C THR A 266 -3.70 19.75 -13.20
N GLU A 267 -2.43 20.12 -13.32
CA GLU A 267 -1.64 19.99 -14.53
C GLU A 267 -1.19 18.54 -14.75
N PRO A 268 -1.13 18.08 -16.02
CA PRO A 268 -0.67 16.74 -16.32
C PRO A 268 0.78 16.50 -15.87
N ILE A 269 1.02 15.35 -15.25
CA ILE A 269 2.35 14.90 -14.80
C ILE A 269 2.84 13.69 -15.60
N ILE A 270 4.14 13.42 -15.49
CA ILE A 270 4.71 12.14 -15.89
C ILE A 270 4.84 11.29 -14.62
N GLY A 271 4.08 10.20 -14.52
CA GLY A 271 4.11 9.29 -13.39
C GLY A 271 4.76 7.96 -13.74
N LEU A 272 5.60 7.49 -12.82
CA LEU A 272 6.07 6.10 -12.81
C LEU A 272 5.23 5.32 -11.79
N VAL A 273 4.32 4.49 -12.28
CA VAL A 273 3.39 3.73 -11.45
C VAL A 273 3.87 2.28 -11.36
N CYS A 274 4.37 1.92 -10.17
CA CYS A 274 4.93 0.61 -9.88
C CYS A 274 4.08 -0.07 -8.80
N ASP A 275 3.32 -1.08 -9.20
CA ASP A 275 2.49 -1.89 -8.30
C ASP A 275 2.77 -3.40 -8.53
N GLY A 276 2.19 -4.25 -7.68
CA GLY A 276 2.10 -5.67 -7.90
C GLY A 276 1.34 -5.98 -9.19
N VAL A 277 0.03 -5.74 -9.21
CA VAL A 277 -0.87 -6.12 -10.31
C VAL A 277 -2.07 -5.18 -10.39
N GLY A 278 -2.21 -4.48 -11.51
CA GLY A 278 -3.44 -3.76 -11.85
C GLY A 278 -4.01 -4.19 -13.20
N TYR A 279 -5.32 -4.07 -13.35
CA TYR A 279 -6.00 -4.39 -14.61
C TYR A 279 -5.65 -3.35 -15.69
N GLY A 280 -5.13 -3.84 -16.80
CA GLY A 280 -4.83 -3.04 -17.98
C GLY A 280 -6.03 -2.89 -18.89
N GLU A 281 -6.13 -1.75 -19.57
CA GLU A 281 -7.16 -1.51 -20.61
C GLU A 281 -7.04 -2.50 -21.78
N ASP A 282 -5.85 -3.08 -21.99
CA ASP A 282 -5.57 -4.12 -22.98
C ASP A 282 -5.90 -5.55 -22.45
N GLY A 283 -6.56 -5.67 -21.30
CA GLY A 283 -6.84 -6.94 -20.63
C GLY A 283 -5.61 -7.61 -20.03
N THR A 284 -4.47 -6.91 -19.96
CA THR A 284 -3.20 -7.48 -19.45
C THR A 284 -2.91 -6.98 -18.03
N ALA A 285 -2.08 -7.72 -17.29
CA ALA A 285 -1.63 -7.27 -15.98
C ALA A 285 -0.55 -6.19 -16.10
N TRP A 286 -0.86 -4.98 -15.63
CA TRP A 286 0.07 -3.87 -15.49
C TRP A 286 0.71 -3.90 -14.09
N GLY A 287 1.88 -3.29 -13.94
CA GLY A 287 2.58 -3.21 -12.65
C GLY A 287 3.91 -2.45 -12.68
N GLY A 288 4.17 -1.68 -13.75
CA GLY A 288 5.41 -0.92 -13.95
C GLY A 288 5.30 -0.02 -15.17
N GLU A 289 4.49 1.03 -15.05
CA GLU A 289 4.03 1.85 -16.15
C GLU A 289 4.56 3.27 -16.09
N VAL A 290 4.83 3.87 -17.25
CA VAL A 290 5.08 5.30 -17.38
C VAL A 290 3.86 5.93 -18.02
N LEU A 291 3.15 6.74 -17.25
CA LEU A 291 1.94 7.45 -17.68
C LEU A 291 2.23 8.94 -17.83
N VAL A 292 1.57 9.58 -18.79
CA VAL A 292 1.48 11.04 -18.89
C VAL A 292 0.01 11.40 -18.83
N GLY A 293 -0.44 12.08 -17.79
CA GLY A 293 -1.87 12.29 -17.56
C GLY A 293 -2.18 13.25 -16.42
N GLY A 294 -3.45 13.64 -16.36
CA GLY A 294 -4.05 14.47 -15.31
C GLY A 294 -5.19 13.73 -14.60
N LEU A 295 -6.09 14.48 -13.97
CA LEU A 295 -7.26 13.96 -13.26
C LEU A 295 -8.25 13.25 -14.20
N GLU A 296 -8.47 13.80 -15.40
CA GLU A 296 -9.50 13.32 -16.34
C GLU A 296 -9.03 12.21 -17.28
N SER A 297 -7.75 12.22 -17.66
CA SER A 297 -7.24 11.30 -18.67
C SER A 297 -5.74 11.04 -18.52
N PHE A 298 -5.31 9.93 -19.08
CA PHE A 298 -3.91 9.55 -19.12
C PHE A 298 -3.54 8.92 -20.47
N ARG A 299 -2.24 8.92 -20.75
CA ARG A 299 -1.64 8.21 -21.88
C ARG A 299 -0.44 7.41 -21.39
N ARG A 300 -0.47 6.10 -21.62
CA ARG A 300 0.68 5.23 -21.37
C ARG A 300 1.77 5.48 -22.41
N VAL A 301 2.97 5.84 -21.96
CA VAL A 301 4.12 6.16 -22.84
C VAL A 301 5.29 5.20 -22.68
N GLY A 302 5.29 4.40 -21.62
CA GLY A 302 6.32 3.41 -21.34
C GLY A 302 5.79 2.30 -20.45
N ARG A 303 6.49 1.16 -20.47
CA ARG A 303 6.15 -0.05 -19.71
C ARG A 303 7.39 -0.85 -19.39
N CYS A 304 7.37 -1.60 -18.30
CA CYS A 304 8.34 -2.67 -18.09
C CYS A 304 8.13 -3.77 -19.14
N GLY A 305 9.22 -4.36 -19.64
CA GLY A 305 9.16 -5.36 -20.71
C GLY A 305 8.34 -6.60 -20.31
N TYR A 306 7.59 -7.16 -21.27
CA TYR A 306 6.79 -8.35 -21.06
C TYR A 306 7.62 -9.54 -20.58
N ARG A 307 7.12 -10.24 -19.56
CA ARG A 307 7.54 -11.61 -19.25
C ARG A 307 6.30 -12.46 -18.98
N ALA A 308 6.22 -13.63 -19.60
CA ALA A 308 5.12 -14.56 -19.34
C ALA A 308 5.20 -15.04 -17.89
N ALA A 309 4.14 -14.84 -17.11
CA ALA A 309 3.96 -15.55 -15.85
C ALA A 309 3.21 -16.84 -16.15
N THR A 310 3.78 -17.98 -15.78
CA THR A 310 3.06 -19.25 -15.77
C THR A 310 2.58 -19.53 -14.35
N ARG A 311 1.27 -19.75 -14.20
CA ARG A 311 0.73 -20.32 -12.96
C ARG A 311 0.76 -21.84 -13.14
N ARG A 312 1.65 -22.54 -12.43
CA ARG A 312 1.49 -23.99 -12.25
C ARG A 312 0.28 -24.18 -11.33
N LEU A 313 -0.76 -24.86 -11.83
CA LEU A 313 -1.84 -25.39 -11.01
C LEU A 313 -1.24 -26.50 -10.13
N GLY A 314 -0.76 -26.16 -8.94
CA GLY A 314 -0.40 -27.10 -7.88
C GLY A 314 -1.62 -27.52 -7.07
N ARG A 315 -1.52 -28.65 -6.36
CA ARG A 315 -2.55 -29.12 -5.42
C ARG A 315 -2.81 -28.07 -4.33
N PRO A 316 -4.01 -28.02 -3.71
CA PRO A 316 -4.32 -27.05 -2.66
C PRO A 316 -3.32 -27.19 -1.50
N GLY A 317 -2.65 -26.09 -1.13
CA GLY A 317 -1.76 -26.03 0.04
C GLY A 317 -0.31 -25.59 -0.21
N ASP A 318 0.14 -25.47 -1.46
CA ASP A 318 1.56 -25.19 -1.77
C ASP A 318 1.72 -23.83 -2.48
N VAL A 319 1.70 -22.73 -1.72
CA VAL A 319 1.98 -21.38 -2.25
C VAL A 319 3.47 -21.11 -2.14
N ARG A 320 4.26 -21.62 -3.09
CA ARG A 320 5.66 -21.20 -3.26
C ARG A 320 5.79 -20.20 -4.41
N PRO A 321 6.54 -19.09 -4.25
CA PRO A 321 6.82 -18.13 -5.31
C PRO A 321 7.87 -18.68 -6.30
N VAL A 322 7.60 -19.82 -6.94
CA VAL A 322 8.52 -20.45 -7.93
C VAL A 322 8.03 -20.23 -9.37
N GLY A 323 6.80 -19.72 -9.55
CA GLY A 323 6.20 -19.55 -10.89
C GLY A 323 6.93 -18.55 -11.79
N CYS A 324 7.67 -17.62 -11.20
CA CYS A 324 8.37 -16.59 -11.98
C CYS A 324 9.78 -17.06 -12.44
N SER A 325 10.49 -17.90 -11.67
CA SER A 325 11.90 -18.23 -11.93
C SER A 325 12.12 -19.30 -13.01
N ILE A 326 11.14 -20.16 -13.31
CA ILE A 326 11.33 -21.31 -14.21
C ILE A 326 11.29 -20.92 -15.70
N CYS A 327 10.57 -19.87 -16.08
CA CYS A 327 10.44 -19.48 -17.50
C CYS A 327 11.70 -18.82 -18.10
N SER A 328 12.72 -18.49 -17.30
CA SER A 328 13.90 -17.78 -17.80
C SER A 328 14.99 -18.67 -18.39
N ALA A 329 14.94 -19.99 -18.19
CA ALA A 329 16.04 -20.89 -18.58
C ALA A 329 15.83 -21.64 -19.92
N ARG A 330 14.65 -21.54 -20.55
CA ARG A 330 14.37 -22.28 -21.78
C ARG A 330 13.69 -21.40 -22.83
N THR A 331 14.24 -21.43 -24.04
CA THR A 331 13.62 -20.92 -25.26
C THR A 331 12.20 -21.50 -25.45
N PRO A 332 11.31 -20.82 -26.18
CA PRO A 332 9.85 -21.06 -26.13
C PRO A 332 9.34 -22.42 -26.62
N ARG A 333 10.22 -23.39 -26.93
CA ARG A 333 9.83 -24.63 -27.61
C ARG A 333 9.51 -25.82 -26.71
N ILE A 334 9.71 -25.74 -25.39
CA ILE A 334 9.46 -26.89 -24.50
C ILE A 334 8.78 -26.43 -23.21
N CYS A 335 7.46 -26.19 -23.26
CA CYS A 335 6.61 -26.14 -22.07
C CYS A 335 5.26 -26.80 -22.36
N ARG A 336 4.87 -27.78 -21.53
CA ARG A 336 3.75 -28.72 -21.74
C ARG A 336 2.35 -28.05 -21.70
N PRO A 337 1.30 -28.66 -22.30
CA PRO A 337 0.00 -28.02 -22.61
C PRO A 337 -0.93 -27.70 -21.42
N ARG A 338 -0.48 -27.81 -20.16
CA ARG A 338 -1.33 -27.67 -18.96
C ARG A 338 -1.09 -26.38 -18.16
N CYS A 339 -0.56 -25.33 -18.77
CA CYS A 339 -0.34 -24.04 -18.11
C CYS A 339 -1.29 -22.97 -18.67
N ALA A 340 -2.03 -22.30 -17.79
CA ALA A 340 -2.69 -21.05 -18.14
C ALA A 340 -1.61 -19.96 -18.24
N PHE A 341 -1.50 -19.34 -19.41
CA PHE A 341 -0.56 -18.25 -19.66
C PHE A 341 -1.27 -16.92 -19.45
N TYR A 342 -0.73 -16.08 -18.55
CA TYR A 342 -1.14 -14.69 -18.43
C TYR A 342 0.04 -13.78 -18.78
N PRO A 343 -0.10 -12.88 -19.76
CA PRO A 343 0.91 -11.86 -20.02
C PRO A 343 1.01 -10.94 -18.79
N SER A 344 2.13 -10.98 -18.08
CA SER A 344 2.33 -10.19 -16.84
C SER A 344 3.45 -9.17 -17.00
N ARG A 345 3.25 -7.97 -16.44
CA ARG A 345 4.25 -6.88 -16.45
C ARG A 345 4.41 -6.31 -15.03
N MET A 346 4.82 -7.16 -14.10
CA MET A 346 4.79 -6.88 -12.65
C MET A 346 6.16 -6.43 -12.12
N SER A 347 6.23 -5.26 -11.48
CA SER A 347 7.45 -4.85 -10.75
C SER A 347 7.70 -5.79 -9.55
N GLY A 348 6.65 -6.18 -8.82
CA GLY A 348 6.74 -7.17 -7.73
C GLY A 348 7.23 -8.55 -8.20
N GLY A 349 6.85 -8.98 -9.41
CA GLY A 349 7.37 -10.20 -10.02
C GLY A 349 8.86 -10.11 -10.38
N TRP A 350 9.32 -8.95 -10.86
CA TRP A 350 10.73 -8.66 -11.08
C TRP A 350 11.54 -8.71 -9.77
N PHE A 351 11.07 -8.04 -8.71
CA PHE A 351 11.71 -8.08 -7.40
C PHE A 351 11.77 -9.50 -6.82
N SER A 352 10.67 -10.24 -6.89
CA SER A 352 10.61 -11.63 -6.42
C SER A 352 11.59 -12.55 -7.18
N GLN A 353 11.84 -12.30 -8.47
CA GLN A 353 12.83 -13.04 -9.26
C GLN A 353 14.28 -12.66 -8.92
N CYS A 354 14.58 -11.36 -8.76
CA CYS A 354 15.91 -10.90 -8.36
C CYS A 354 16.33 -11.52 -7.01
N CYS A 355 15.40 -11.58 -6.06
CA CYS A 355 15.62 -12.23 -4.76
C CYS A 355 15.64 -13.77 -4.84
N GLY A 356 14.98 -14.37 -5.85
CA GLY A 356 14.75 -15.81 -5.93
C GLY A 356 15.67 -16.62 -6.85
N GLY A 357 16.48 -16.01 -7.72
CA GLY A 357 17.20 -16.80 -8.73
C GLY A 357 18.48 -16.27 -9.36
N ILE A 358 18.94 -15.04 -9.06
CA ILE A 358 20.15 -14.50 -9.71
C ILE A 358 21.25 -14.16 -8.68
N TRP A 359 20.89 -13.85 -7.44
CA TRP A 359 21.83 -13.64 -6.35
C TRP A 359 21.32 -14.38 -5.11
N PRO A 360 22.00 -15.44 -4.62
CA PRO A 360 21.70 -15.94 -3.29
C PRO A 360 22.08 -14.84 -2.31
N VAL A 361 21.09 -14.12 -1.78
CA VAL A 361 21.31 -13.03 -0.82
C VAL A 361 21.81 -13.65 0.49
N ARG A 362 23.13 -13.68 0.68
CA ARG A 362 23.75 -13.68 2.01
C ARG A 362 23.91 -12.21 2.42
N PRO A 363 23.20 -11.73 3.47
CA PRO A 363 23.21 -10.31 3.83
C PRO A 363 24.49 -9.98 4.61
N ALA A 364 25.55 -9.58 3.91
CA ALA A 364 26.67 -8.79 4.46
C ALA A 364 27.70 -8.34 3.39
N GLN A 365 27.87 -9.09 2.28
CA GLN A 365 28.97 -8.82 1.33
C GLN A 365 28.56 -8.09 0.05
N ALA A 366 27.28 -8.07 -0.33
CA ALA A 366 26.85 -7.48 -1.61
C ALA A 366 26.94 -5.95 -1.69
N TRP A 367 27.06 -5.25 -0.55
CA TRP A 367 27.20 -3.77 -0.53
C TRP A 367 28.66 -3.30 -0.73
N ALA A 368 29.66 -4.13 -0.42
CA ALA A 368 31.07 -3.78 -0.61
C ALA A 368 31.53 -3.88 -2.07
N ASP A 369 30.92 -4.79 -2.86
CA ASP A 369 31.26 -4.97 -4.28
C ASP A 369 30.56 -3.95 -5.21
N PHE A 370 29.56 -3.22 -4.72
CA PHE A 370 28.85 -2.21 -5.51
C PHE A 370 29.58 -0.85 -5.55
N SER A 371 30.51 -0.60 -4.61
CA SER A 371 31.25 0.67 -4.53
C SER A 371 32.51 0.72 -5.40
N THR A 372 32.98 -0.42 -5.93
CA THR A 372 34.26 -0.50 -6.68
C THR A 372 34.11 -0.82 -8.18
N ARG A 373 32.91 -1.16 -8.66
CA ARG A 373 32.66 -1.41 -10.09
C ARG A 373 31.75 -0.34 -10.69
N ARG A 374 32.31 0.52 -11.55
CA ARG A 374 31.54 1.47 -12.38
C ARG A 374 30.50 0.69 -13.22
N PRO A 375 29.18 0.93 -13.07
CA PRO A 375 28.20 0.37 -13.99
C PRO A 375 28.11 1.26 -15.24
N ARG A 376 28.73 0.83 -16.34
CA ARG A 376 28.31 1.25 -17.68
C ARG A 376 26.97 0.57 -18.00
N CYS A 377 25.85 1.19 -17.63
CA CYS A 377 24.55 1.13 -18.32
C CYS A 377 23.42 1.56 -17.39
N SER A 378 22.82 2.73 -17.70
CA SER A 378 21.44 3.20 -17.43
C SER A 378 21.39 4.74 -17.29
N ALA A 379 22.47 5.37 -16.79
CA ALA A 379 22.58 6.83 -16.74
C ALA A 379 22.80 7.48 -18.13
N CYS A 380 23.47 6.81 -19.07
CA CYS A 380 23.70 7.35 -20.43
C CYS A 380 22.42 7.46 -21.29
N ALA A 381 21.38 6.67 -20.98
CA ALA A 381 20.13 6.70 -21.74
C ALA A 381 19.29 7.95 -21.43
N ILE A 382 19.32 8.42 -20.18
CA ILE A 382 18.55 9.59 -19.71
C ILE A 382 19.12 10.88 -20.31
N THR A 383 20.44 11.03 -20.38
CA THR A 383 21.09 12.19 -21.02
C THR A 383 20.89 12.23 -22.53
N THR A 384 20.68 11.07 -23.17
CA THR A 384 20.47 10.99 -24.63
C THR A 384 19.04 11.37 -25.02
N ILE A 385 18.05 11.11 -24.16
CA ILE A 385 16.64 11.48 -24.39
C ILE A 385 16.42 12.98 -24.19
N THR A 386 17.01 13.57 -23.15
CA THR A 386 16.92 15.03 -22.90
C THR A 386 17.67 15.85 -23.96
N LYS A 387 18.87 15.41 -24.39
CA LYS A 387 19.61 16.06 -25.48
C LYS A 387 18.92 15.94 -26.85
N ARG A 388 18.27 14.80 -27.15
CA ARG A 388 17.47 14.63 -28.39
C ARG A 388 16.22 15.51 -28.44
N TRP A 389 15.61 15.83 -27.29
CA TRP A 389 14.47 16.74 -27.20
C TRP A 389 14.88 18.21 -27.37
N GLN A 390 15.97 18.66 -26.75
CA GLN A 390 16.48 20.03 -26.95
C GLN A 390 16.94 20.28 -28.40
N ALA A 391 17.61 19.32 -29.04
CA ALA A 391 18.06 19.47 -30.43
C ALA A 391 16.90 19.50 -31.45
N LYS A 392 15.79 18.78 -31.19
CA LYS A 392 14.60 18.79 -32.06
C LYS A 392 13.72 20.03 -31.83
N GLY A 393 13.68 20.58 -30.62
CA GLY A 393 13.00 21.84 -30.32
C GLY A 393 13.65 23.06 -30.99
N TRP A 394 14.99 23.10 -31.06
CA TRP A 394 15.72 24.24 -31.62
C TRP A 394 15.63 24.32 -33.16
N LYS A 395 15.72 23.19 -33.87
CA LYS A 395 15.57 23.15 -35.34
C LYS A 395 14.15 23.49 -35.82
N ARG A 396 13.11 23.27 -35.02
CA ARG A 396 11.71 23.65 -35.37
C ARG A 396 11.42 25.13 -35.16
N ARG A 397 12.06 25.82 -34.21
CA ARG A 397 11.88 27.27 -34.00
C ARG A 397 12.60 28.12 -35.05
N HIS A 398 13.77 27.71 -35.56
CA HIS A 398 14.48 28.48 -36.59
C HIS A 398 13.91 28.36 -38.02
N ARG A 399 13.23 27.26 -38.37
CA ARG A 399 12.57 27.12 -39.69
C ARG A 399 11.24 27.89 -39.81
N ARG A 400 10.56 28.22 -38.71
CA ARG A 400 9.32 29.02 -38.73
C ARG A 400 9.55 30.54 -38.76
N ARG A 401 10.74 31.04 -38.40
CA ARG A 401 11.08 32.48 -38.48
C ARG A 401 11.67 32.95 -39.83
N ARG A 402 11.95 32.05 -40.78
CA ARG A 402 12.43 32.38 -42.14
C ARG A 402 11.37 32.25 -43.25
N ARG A 403 10.10 31.97 -42.91
CA ARG A 403 8.96 31.98 -43.86
C ARG A 403 7.92 33.06 -43.55
N ARG A 404 8.25 34.00 -42.67
CA ARG A 404 7.52 35.24 -42.42
C ARG A 404 8.53 36.36 -42.22
N ARG A 405 9.21 36.71 -43.31
CA ARG A 405 9.82 37.99 -43.63
C ARG A 405 9.98 38.04 -45.14
#